data_AF-A0A117IW90-F1
#
_entry.id   AF-A0A117IW90-F1
#
_cell.length_a   1.000
_cell.length_b   1.000
_cell.length_c   1.000
_cell.angle_alpha   90.00
_cell.angle_beta   90.00
_cell.angle_gamma   90.00
#
_symmetry.space_group_name_H-M   'P 1'
#
loop_
_entity.id
_entity.type
_entity.pdbx_description
1 polymer ?
#
loop_
_entity_poly.entity_id
_entity_poly.type
_entity_poly.pdbx_seq_one_letter_code
_entity_poly.pdbx_strand_id
1 'polypeptide(L)' 'MSAARLAVLRTAVRAEAGEWTTHDVQRLYRACGIDAPFRATARRDLAREGLLALDDSNSDRRVFRACGRARTGGAA' A
#
# COMPACT_ATOMS: atom_id res chain seq x y z
N MET A 1 -6.28 -1.95 15.45
CA MET A 1 -5.87 -2.15 14.03
C MET A 1 -6.27 -3.59 13.71
N SER A 2 -7.05 -3.88 12.66
CA SER A 2 -7.39 -5.28 12.39
C SER A 2 -6.24 -5.93 11.62
N ALA A 3 -5.75 -7.08 12.09
CA ALA A 3 -4.69 -7.84 11.41
C ALA A 3 -5.08 -8.21 9.97
N ALA A 4 -6.38 -8.40 9.72
CA ALA A 4 -6.94 -8.69 8.40
C ALA A 4 -6.66 -7.57 7.37
N ARG A 5 -6.77 -6.29 7.76
CA ARG A 5 -6.50 -5.16 6.87
C ARG A 5 -5.06 -5.12 6.37
N LEU A 6 -4.11 -5.32 7.29
CA LEU A 6 -2.68 -5.35 6.96
C LEU A 6 -2.36 -6.52 6.02
N ALA A 7 -2.96 -7.70 6.26
CA ALA A 7 -2.76 -8.86 5.39
C ALA A 7 -3.25 -8.61 3.95
N VAL A 8 -4.41 -7.96 3.79
CA VAL A 8 -4.95 -7.57 2.48
C VAL A 8 -4.03 -6.57 1.79
N LEU A 9 -3.62 -5.51 2.51
CA LEU A 9 -2.72 -4.49 1.97
C LEU A 9 -1.37 -5.09 1.53
N ARG A 10 -0.77 -5.94 2.36
CA ARG A 10 0.48 -6.65 2.03
C ARG A 10 0.36 -7.50 0.79
N THR A 11 -0.74 -8.25 0.68
CA THR A 11 -0.96 -9.14 -0.46
C THR A 11 -1.10 -8.33 -1.75
N ALA A 12 -1.88 -7.24 -1.71
CA ALA A 12 -2.07 -6.37 -2.86
C ALA A 12 -0.78 -5.65 -3.28
N VAL A 13 -0.03 -5.08 -2.33
CA VAL A 13 1.26 -4.42 -2.61
C VAL A 13 2.32 -5.40 -3.15
N ARG A 14 2.25 -6.68 -2.76
CA ARG A 14 3.14 -7.72 -3.32
C ARG A 14 2.72 -8.18 -4.71
N ALA A 15 1.42 -8.22 -5.00
CA ALA A 15 0.88 -8.62 -6.29
C ALA A 15 1.05 -7.52 -7.35
N GLU A 16 0.87 -6.25 -6.95
CA GLU A 16 0.96 -5.08 -7.82
C GLU A 16 2.10 -4.17 -7.36
N ALA A 17 3.24 -4.28 -8.04
CA ALA A 17 4.34 -3.34 -7.90
C ALA A 17 3.95 -1.99 -8.53
N GLY A 18 4.17 -0.89 -7.83
CA GLY A 18 3.88 0.44 -8.36
C GLY A 18 3.63 1.50 -7.30
N GLU A 19 3.01 2.59 -7.72
CA GLU A 19 2.59 3.69 -6.88
C GLU A 19 1.25 3.39 -6.24
N TRP A 20 1.21 3.48 -4.91
CA TRP A 20 0.03 3.32 -4.09
C TRP A 20 -0.35 4.67 -3.49
N THR A 21 -1.58 5.08 -3.68
CA THR A 21 -2.12 6.25 -2.99
C THR A 21 -3.05 5.84 -1.85
N THR A 22 -3.32 6.78 -0.94
CA THR A 22 -4.37 6.56 0.09
C THR A 22 -5.74 6.25 -0.51
N HIS A 23 -6.02 6.72 -1.73
CA HIS A 23 -7.24 6.42 -2.46
C HIS A 23 -7.29 4.97 -2.95
N ASP A 24 -6.17 4.44 -3.45
CA ASP A 24 -6.09 3.04 -3.90
C ASP A 24 -6.28 2.07 -2.74
N VAL A 25 -5.69 2.38 -1.57
CA VAL A 25 -5.90 1.59 -0.34
C VAL A 25 -7.34 1.63 0.13
N GLN A 26 -8.01 2.78 0.05
CA GLN A 26 -9.44 2.87 0.38
C GLN A 26 -10.30 2.05 -0.58
N ARG A 27 -10.00 2.09 -1.88
CA ARG A 27 -10.70 1.29 -2.89
C ARG A 27 -10.51 -0.21 -2.64
N LEU A 28 -9.28 -0.63 -2.33
CA LEU A 28 -8.96 -2.01 -1.96
C LEU A 28 -9.76 -2.49 -0.75
N TYR A 29 -9.78 -1.70 0.33
CA TYR A 29 -10.54 -2.07 1.53
C TYR A 29 -12.03 -2.20 1.27
N ARG A 30 -12.62 -1.27 0.50
CA ARG A 30 -14.03 -1.36 0.08
C ARG A 30 -14.31 -2.60 -0.75
N ALA A 31 -13.43 -2.92 -1.71
CA ALA A 31 -13.57 -4.12 -2.55
C ALA A 31 -13.50 -5.42 -1.72
N CYS A 32 -12.74 -5.42 -0.63
CA CYS A 32 -12.64 -6.54 0.30
C CYS A 32 -13.72 -6.54 1.40
N GLY A 33 -14.71 -5.64 1.36
CA GLY A 33 -15.76 -5.55 2.39
C GLY A 33 -15.24 -5.09 3.76
N ILE A 34 -14.06 -4.47 3.81
CA ILE A 34 -13.46 -3.97 5.04
C ILE A 34 -13.95 -2.55 5.29
N ASP A 35 -14.54 -2.36 6.46
CA ASP A 35 -14.98 -1.05 6.93
C ASP A 35 -13.77 -0.21 7.40
N ALA A 36 -13.15 0.51 6.46
CA ALA A 36 -12.07 1.46 6.72
C ALA A 36 -12.45 2.85 6.18
N PRO A 37 -13.27 3.63 6.92
CA PRO A 37 -13.92 4.82 6.36
C PRO A 37 -13.01 6.05 6.25
N PHE A 38 -11.88 6.12 6.96
CA PHE A 38 -11.10 7.37 7.05
C PHE A 38 -9.76 7.32 6.30
N ARG A 39 -9.47 8.40 5.54
CA ARG A 39 -8.16 8.60 4.88
C ARG A 39 -7.01 8.52 5.88
N ALA A 40 -7.23 8.98 7.11
CA ALA A 40 -6.25 8.89 8.19
C ALA A 40 -5.89 7.44 8.54
N THR A 41 -6.85 6.51 8.46
CA THR A 41 -6.64 5.08 8.70
C THR A 41 -5.79 4.46 7.60
N ALA A 42 -6.12 4.72 6.33
CA ALA A 42 -5.31 4.26 5.20
C ALA A 42 -3.88 4.82 5.25
N ARG A 43 -3.72 6.10 5.58
CA ARG A 43 -2.39 6.72 5.77
C ARG A 43 -1.60 6.08 6.91
N ARG A 44 -2.23 5.78 8.05
CA ARG A 44 -1.57 5.10 9.17
C ARG A 44 -1.16 3.68 8.82
N ASP A 45 -1.96 2.97 8.04
CA ASP A 45 -1.63 1.61 7.58
C ASP A 45 -0.44 1.64 6.62
N LEU A 46 -0.46 2.54 5.64
CA LEU A 46 0.63 2.77 4.69
C LEU A 46 1.95 3.11 5.40
N ALA A 47 1.91 4.05 6.35
CA ALA A 47 3.10 4.47 7.09
C ALA A 47 3.67 3.37 8.00
N ARG A 48 2.83 2.42 8.44
CA ARG A 48 3.19 1.38 9.42
C ARG A 48 3.58 0.06 8.76
N GLU A 49 3.20 -0.16 7.50
CA GLU A 49 3.62 -1.33 6.74
C GLU A 49 5.13 -1.36 6.50
N GLY A 50 5.81 -0.20 6.44
CA GLY A 50 7.24 -0.14 6.16
C GLY A 50 7.67 -0.68 4.79
N LEU A 51 6.73 -1.21 3.99
CA LEU A 51 6.93 -1.72 2.64
C LEU A 51 6.88 -0.63 1.56
N LEU A 52 6.45 0.57 1.93
CA LEU A 52 6.26 1.68 1.02
C LEU A 52 7.04 2.91 1.47
N ALA A 53 7.96 3.38 0.64
CA ALA A 53 8.61 4.67 0.86
C ALA A 53 7.65 5.79 0.45
N LEU A 54 7.47 6.79 1.32
CA LEU A 54 6.79 8.03 0.94
C LEU A 54 7.69 8.72 -0.09
N ASP A 55 7.17 8.87 -1.31
CA ASP A 55 7.77 9.74 -2.31
C ASP A 55 7.03 11.08 -2.23
N ASP A 56 7.68 12.05 -1.59
CA ASP A 56 7.24 13.44 -1.54
C ASP A 56 7.97 14.35 -2.54
N SER A 57 8.77 13.77 -3.44
CA SER A 57 9.52 14.51 -4.48
C SER A 57 8.61 15.32 -5.41
N ASN A 58 7.30 15.04 -5.40
CA ASN A 58 6.31 15.75 -6.18
C ASN A 58 5.31 16.47 -5.25
N SER A 59 5.45 17.80 -5.15
CA SER A 59 4.66 18.67 -4.27
C SER A 59 3.15 18.52 -4.47
N ASP A 60 2.74 18.19 -5.71
CA ASP A 60 1.33 18.08 -6.12
C ASP A 60 0.74 16.68 -5.91
N ARG A 61 1.57 15.66 -5.66
CA ARG A 61 1.12 14.27 -5.47
C ARG A 61 1.99 13.52 -4.48
N ARG A 62 1.43 13.21 -3.31
CA ARG A 62 2.02 12.25 -2.37
C ARG A 62 1.71 10.83 -2.81
N VAL A 63 2.73 10.12 -3.26
CA VAL A 63 2.63 8.71 -3.65
C VAL A 63 3.48 7.85 -2.73
N PHE A 64 3.04 6.61 -2.50
CA PHE A 64 3.78 5.62 -1.73
C PHE A 64 4.27 4.56 -2.70
N ARG A 65 5.59 4.40 -2.87
CA ARG A 65 6.12 3.39 -3.80
C ARG A 65 6.46 2.12 -3.06
N ALA A 66 6.01 0.97 -3.59
CA ALA A 66 6.49 -0.33 -3.13
C ALA A 66 8.00 -0.31 -3.27
N CYS A 67 8.72 -0.43 -2.15
CA CYS A 67 10.13 -0.81 -2.22
C CYS A 67 10.11 -2.23 -2.76
N GLY A 68 10.05 -2.33 -4.09
CA GLY A 68 10.11 -3.59 -4.80
C GLY A 68 11.36 -4.30 -4.29
N ARG A 69 11.18 -5.50 -3.76
CA ARG A 69 12.30 -6.43 -3.68
C ARG A 69 12.89 -6.45 -5.08
N ALA A 70 14.14 -5.97 -5.21
CA ALA A 70 14.91 -6.15 -6.43
C ALA A 70 14.72 -7.61 -6.85
N ARG A 71 14.23 -7.80 -8.08
CA ARG A 71 13.95 -9.12 -8.68
C ARG A 71 15.00 -10.13 -8.22
N THR A 72 14.61 -11.05 -7.36
CA THR A 72 15.43 -12.21 -7.02
C THR A 72 14.71 -13.44 -7.57
N GLY A 73 15.19 -13.94 -8.72
CA GLY A 73 14.97 -15.31 -9.15
C GLY A 73 14.71 -15.53 -10.66
N GLY A 74 15.55 -16.38 -11.27
CA GLY A 74 15.37 -17.04 -12.58
C GLY A 74 16.54 -16.74 -13.53
N ALA A 75 17.72 -17.36 -13.47
CA ALA A 75 18.01 -18.80 -13.60
C ALA A 75 17.37 -19.44 -14.85
N ALA A 76 18.11 -19.40 -15.95
CA ALA A 76 18.25 -20.45 -16.96
C ALA A 76 19.64 -20.29 -17.59
#